data_AF-A0A2H0BR46-F1
#
_entry.id   AF-A0A2H0BR46-F1
#
_cell.length_a   1.000
_cell.length_b   1.000
_cell.length_c   1.000
_cell.angle_alpha   90.00
_cell.angle_beta   90.00
_cell.angle_gamma   90.00
#
_symmetry.space_group_name_H-M   'P 1'
#
loop_
_entity.id
_entity.type
_entity.pdbx_description
1 polymer ?
#
loop_
_entity_poly.entity_id
_entity_poly.type
_entity_poly.pdbx_seq_one_letter_code
_entity_poly.pdbx_strand_id
1 'polypeptide(L)'
;MNRFSSRLAVVTSSAALLFFAAPAFAAPSISSVTPVTATAGMHTTFRATVSSSAPIESCNLYVDLNDKGAMTINGNTASLAYTFPYGGARIAFVFCRDTAGGLNSGPNTSVWVEGALQNAAPLSGSDSGSMQSENQAITEQPQVEATSTLQTPIAVTAAASSSQLVKLACPTGAEPEDPCKAVYYVDAEGSRHAFPNEHVYFGWYSDFSQVKEVSSEEIASFTLGKNVAYRPGERLVKFTTDPKVYAVGARGELRWVSSETVAQDLYGADWNKKVDDIPDAFYTDYSFGTEIGAPTDFSPTTEMEDVADIETNLR
;
A
#
# COMPACT_ATOMS: atom_id res chain seq x y z
N MET A 1 21.78 83.89 -22.87
CA MET A 1 22.20 82.55 -23.33
C MET A 1 22.17 81.60 -22.14
N ASN A 2 21.09 80.85 -21.94
CA ASN A 2 21.03 79.77 -20.93
C ASN A 2 20.39 78.55 -21.61
N ARG A 3 21.16 77.47 -21.73
CA ARG A 3 20.72 76.20 -22.33
C ARG A 3 19.95 75.39 -21.28
N PHE A 4 18.69 75.08 -21.57
CA PHE A 4 17.93 74.03 -20.88
C PHE A 4 18.37 72.66 -21.39
N SER A 5 18.83 71.79 -20.49
CA SER A 5 19.13 70.39 -20.78
C SER A 5 17.97 69.53 -20.25
N SER A 6 17.21 68.92 -21.17
CA SER A 6 16.08 68.05 -20.87
C SER A 6 16.59 66.63 -20.59
N ARG A 7 16.32 66.08 -19.40
CA ARG A 7 16.58 64.67 -19.07
C ARG A 7 15.26 63.89 -19.13
N LEU A 8 15.19 62.99 -20.10
CA LEU A 8 14.11 62.01 -20.28
C LEU A 8 14.32 60.88 -19.27
N ALA A 9 13.35 60.64 -18.38
CA ALA A 9 13.36 59.50 -17.46
C ALA A 9 12.60 58.33 -18.11
N VAL A 10 13.29 57.24 -18.42
CA VAL A 10 12.68 55.97 -18.83
C VAL A 10 12.31 55.21 -17.56
N VAL A 11 11.00 55.01 -17.33
CA VAL A 11 10.49 54.15 -16.25
C VAL A 11 10.32 52.75 -16.82
N THR A 12 11.27 51.86 -16.53
CA THR A 12 11.10 50.42 -16.79
C THR A 12 10.28 49.80 -15.66
N SER A 13 9.04 49.40 -15.95
CA SER A 13 8.17 48.68 -15.01
C SER A 13 8.49 47.18 -15.10
N SER A 14 9.17 46.66 -14.08
CA SER A 14 9.35 45.21 -13.87
C SER A 14 8.20 44.68 -13.03
N ALA A 15 7.25 43.98 -13.65
CA ALA A 15 6.24 43.22 -12.94
C ALA A 15 6.83 41.87 -12.52
N ALA A 16 7.18 41.74 -11.23
CA ALA A 16 7.57 40.46 -10.63
C ALA A 16 6.30 39.65 -10.35
N LEU A 17 6.12 38.52 -11.04
CA LEU A 17 5.14 37.50 -10.67
C LEU A 17 5.58 36.83 -9.37
N LEU A 18 4.93 37.20 -8.26
CA LEU A 18 5.05 36.50 -6.98
C LEU A 18 4.29 35.17 -7.08
N PHE A 19 5.02 34.08 -7.28
CA PHE A 19 4.50 32.75 -6.99
C PHE A 19 4.32 32.63 -5.48
N PHE A 20 3.07 32.70 -5.00
CA PHE A 20 2.74 32.26 -3.65
C PHE A 20 2.86 30.73 -3.63
N ALA A 21 3.99 30.22 -3.15
CA ALA A 21 4.07 28.84 -2.71
C ALA A 21 3.05 28.67 -1.58
N ALA A 22 2.02 27.86 -1.80
CA ALA A 22 1.12 27.47 -0.73
C ALA A 22 1.96 26.83 0.39
N PRO A 23 1.79 27.23 1.67
CA PRO A 23 2.53 26.62 2.75
C PRO A 23 2.20 25.12 2.78
N ALA A 24 3.20 24.27 2.61
CA ALA A 24 3.07 22.85 2.88
C ALA A 24 2.67 22.70 4.35
N PHE A 25 1.42 22.32 4.61
CA PHE A 25 0.92 22.19 5.98
C PHE A 25 1.68 21.07 6.69
N ALA A 26 2.30 21.39 7.83
CA ALA A 26 3.06 20.43 8.62
C ALA A 26 2.10 19.41 9.24
N ALA A 27 2.25 18.14 8.87
CA ALA A 27 1.43 17.05 9.38
C ALA A 27 1.65 16.82 10.89
N PRO A 28 0.65 16.33 11.63
CA PRO A 28 0.80 16.00 13.05
C PRO A 28 1.89 14.92 13.26
N SER A 29 2.57 14.96 14.41
CA SER A 29 3.50 13.92 14.85
C SER A 29 2.85 13.06 15.94
N ILE A 30 2.91 11.74 15.79
CA ILE A 30 2.24 10.77 16.66
C ILE A 30 3.26 9.74 17.15
N SER A 31 3.26 9.43 18.45
CA SER A 31 4.14 8.41 19.03
C SER A 31 3.59 6.99 18.81
N SER A 32 4.42 5.98 19.10
CA SER A 32 3.98 4.59 19.25
C SER A 32 2.83 4.46 20.27
N VAL A 33 1.94 3.50 20.02
CA VAL A 33 0.87 3.09 20.95
C VAL A 33 1.45 2.45 22.21
N THR A 34 0.85 2.75 23.37
CA THR A 34 1.18 2.14 24.68
C THR A 34 -0.10 1.80 25.45
N PRO A 35 -0.18 0.72 26.24
CA PRO A 35 0.86 -0.29 26.49
C PRO A 35 1.06 -1.25 25.30
N VAL A 36 2.15 -2.02 25.30
CA VAL A 36 2.45 -3.05 24.28
C VAL A 36 1.99 -4.46 24.68
N THR A 37 1.25 -4.56 25.78
CA THR A 37 0.70 -5.81 26.30
C THR A 37 -0.76 -5.62 26.70
N ALA A 38 -1.59 -6.64 26.48
CA ALA A 38 -2.98 -6.68 26.88
C ALA A 38 -3.39 -8.11 27.27
N THR A 39 -4.57 -8.28 27.86
CA THR A 39 -5.17 -9.59 28.13
C THR A 39 -6.49 -9.71 27.39
N ALA A 40 -6.70 -10.82 26.68
CA ALA A 40 -7.93 -11.09 25.96
C ALA A 40 -9.13 -11.09 26.94
N GLY A 41 -10.23 -10.46 26.52
CA GLY A 41 -11.42 -10.26 27.33
C GLY A 41 -11.35 -9.10 28.33
N MET A 42 -10.20 -8.44 28.51
CA MET A 42 -10.04 -7.30 29.43
C MET A 42 -9.91 -5.96 28.69
N HIS A 43 -10.50 -4.91 29.24
CA HIS A 43 -10.31 -3.54 28.73
C HIS A 43 -8.87 -3.08 28.97
N THR A 44 -8.18 -2.73 27.88
CA THR A 44 -6.85 -2.13 27.93
C THR A 44 -6.91 -0.72 27.34
N THR A 45 -6.49 0.29 28.12
CA THR A 45 -6.46 1.68 27.64
C THR A 45 -5.18 1.96 26.87
N PHE A 46 -5.30 2.01 25.56
CA PHE A 46 -4.24 2.40 24.64
C PHE A 46 -4.10 3.91 24.54
N ARG A 47 -2.86 4.38 24.41
CA ARG A 47 -2.49 5.79 24.40
C ARG A 47 -1.39 6.07 23.38
N ALA A 48 -1.41 7.25 22.78
CA ALA A 48 -0.31 7.81 22.01
C ALA A 48 -0.16 9.30 22.32
N THR A 49 1.09 9.80 22.28
CA THR A 49 1.37 11.24 22.35
C THR A 49 1.23 11.85 20.97
N VAL A 50 0.56 12.99 20.89
CA VAL A 50 0.24 13.70 19.64
C VAL A 50 0.65 15.17 19.77
N SER A 51 1.32 15.70 18.75
CA SER A 51 1.61 17.14 18.63
C SER A 51 1.48 17.61 17.19
N SER A 52 0.99 18.82 16.98
CA SER A 52 0.95 19.51 15.68
C SER A 52 1.12 21.02 15.90
N SER A 53 1.51 21.74 14.85
CA SER A 53 1.45 23.21 14.82
C SER A 53 0.02 23.75 14.78
N ALA A 54 -0.96 22.92 14.38
CA ALA A 54 -2.39 23.24 14.42
C ALA A 54 -3.11 22.38 15.48
N PRO A 55 -4.27 22.82 16.01
CA PRO A 55 -5.07 21.99 16.90
C PRO A 55 -5.44 20.64 16.26
N ILE A 56 -5.29 19.56 17.03
CA ILE A 56 -5.71 18.21 16.60
C ILE A 56 -7.23 18.16 16.57
N GLU A 57 -7.77 17.79 15.41
CA GLU A 57 -9.20 17.67 15.16
C GLU A 57 -9.72 16.29 15.59
N SER A 58 -8.97 15.23 15.25
CA SER A 58 -9.34 13.84 15.58
C SER A 58 -8.13 12.91 15.61
N CYS A 59 -8.24 11.83 16.38
CA CYS A 59 -7.31 10.72 16.37
C CYS A 59 -8.09 9.42 16.54
N ASN A 60 -7.75 8.36 15.80
CA ASN A 60 -8.39 7.06 15.90
C ASN A 60 -7.34 5.98 16.19
N LEU A 61 -7.70 4.99 17.01
CA LEU A 61 -6.85 3.82 17.28
C LEU A 61 -7.12 2.76 16.22
N TYR A 62 -6.07 2.25 15.59
CA TYR A 62 -6.13 1.12 14.68
C TYR A 62 -5.52 -0.12 15.35
N VAL A 63 -6.14 -1.28 15.19
CA VAL A 63 -5.61 -2.58 15.63
C VAL A 63 -5.82 -3.61 14.53
N ASP A 64 -4.74 -4.26 14.09
CA ASP A 64 -4.64 -5.14 12.93
C ASP A 64 -5.17 -4.46 11.65
N LEU A 65 -4.81 -3.19 11.48
CA LEU A 65 -5.27 -2.30 10.39
C LEU A 65 -6.76 -1.91 10.44
N ASN A 66 -7.47 -2.32 11.50
CA ASN A 66 -8.89 -2.03 11.67
C ASN A 66 -9.08 -0.82 12.61
N ASP A 67 -9.94 0.13 12.23
CA ASP A 67 -10.27 1.26 13.12
C ASP A 67 -11.10 0.76 14.32
N LYS A 68 -10.62 1.05 15.53
CA LYS A 68 -11.27 0.70 16.80
C LYS A 68 -12.02 1.87 17.43
N GLY A 69 -11.95 3.05 16.80
CA GLY A 69 -12.75 4.22 17.11
C GLY A 69 -11.92 5.45 17.46
N ALA A 70 -12.64 6.57 17.56
CA ALA A 70 -12.09 7.85 17.97
C ALA A 70 -11.54 7.79 19.40
N MET A 71 -10.32 8.28 19.57
CA MET A 71 -9.63 8.42 20.84
C MET A 71 -10.02 9.72 21.53
N THR A 72 -10.09 9.70 22.86
CA THR A 72 -10.22 10.90 23.68
C THR A 72 -8.89 11.61 23.76
N ILE A 73 -8.84 12.87 23.30
CA ILE A 73 -7.65 13.73 23.32
C ILE A 73 -7.69 14.60 24.58
N ASN A 74 -6.68 14.45 25.45
CA ASN A 74 -6.47 15.28 26.63
C ASN A 74 -5.05 15.85 26.60
N GLY A 75 -4.92 17.15 26.32
CA GLY A 75 -3.63 17.78 26.04
C GLY A 75 -2.97 17.10 24.84
N ASN A 76 -1.75 16.61 25.02
CA ASN A 76 -0.99 15.93 23.96
C ASN A 76 -1.18 14.40 23.98
N THR A 77 -2.20 13.87 24.66
CA THR A 77 -2.41 12.41 24.76
C THR A 77 -3.75 12.02 24.16
N ALA A 78 -3.73 11.18 23.12
CA ALA A 78 -4.89 10.48 22.60
C ALA A 78 -5.04 9.13 23.33
N SER A 79 -6.25 8.77 23.78
CA SER A 79 -6.49 7.54 24.53
C SER A 79 -7.81 6.84 24.18
N LEU A 80 -7.80 5.51 24.09
CA LEU A 80 -8.99 4.67 23.88
C LEU A 80 -8.87 3.34 24.62
N ALA A 81 -9.95 2.89 25.27
CA ALA A 81 -10.03 1.56 25.84
C ALA A 81 -10.51 0.54 24.80
N TYR A 82 -9.73 -0.53 24.57
CA TYR A 82 -10.05 -1.59 23.64
C TYR A 82 -9.91 -2.97 24.28
N THR A 83 -10.75 -3.92 23.85
CA THR A 83 -10.79 -5.29 24.35
C THR A 83 -10.53 -6.26 23.22
N PHE A 84 -9.48 -7.07 23.34
CA PHE A 84 -9.22 -8.13 22.38
C PHE A 84 -10.08 -9.36 22.67
N PRO A 85 -10.75 -9.96 21.68
CA PRO A 85 -11.54 -11.18 21.89
C PRO A 85 -10.65 -12.41 22.12
N TYR A 86 -9.46 -12.42 21.54
CA TYR A 86 -8.52 -13.55 21.55
C TYR A 86 -7.09 -13.06 21.74
N GLY A 87 -6.25 -13.92 22.30
CA GLY A 87 -4.82 -13.72 22.44
C GLY A 87 -4.07 -13.76 21.10
N GLY A 88 -2.79 -13.40 21.14
CA GLY A 88 -1.88 -13.40 20.00
C GLY A 88 -1.19 -12.06 19.78
N ALA A 89 -0.26 -12.03 18.83
CA ALA A 89 0.39 -10.80 18.38
C ALA A 89 -0.58 -9.97 17.55
N ARG A 90 -0.57 -8.65 17.77
CA ARG A 90 -1.45 -7.67 17.13
C ARG A 90 -0.62 -6.46 16.72
N ILE A 91 -1.03 -5.75 15.68
CA ILE A 91 -0.41 -4.48 15.30
C ILE A 91 -1.36 -3.35 15.71
N ALA A 92 -0.87 -2.27 16.32
CA ALA A 92 -1.67 -1.11 16.67
C ALA A 92 -0.97 0.20 16.31
N PHE A 93 -1.70 1.17 15.77
CA PHE A 93 -1.19 2.52 15.51
C PHE A 93 -2.29 3.56 15.72
N VAL A 94 -1.93 4.84 15.76
CA VAL A 94 -2.89 5.95 15.87
C VAL A 94 -2.78 6.81 14.62
N PHE A 95 -3.91 7.11 14.00
CA PHE A 95 -3.98 8.05 12.88
C PHE A 95 -4.64 9.33 13.36
N CYS A 96 -4.02 10.49 13.09
CA CYS A 96 -4.55 11.77 13.53
C CYS A 96 -4.68 12.77 12.38
N ARG A 97 -5.67 13.65 12.53
CA ARG A 97 -5.92 14.81 11.69
C ARG A 97 -5.86 16.08 12.51
N ASP A 98 -5.26 17.13 11.97
CA ASP A 98 -5.36 18.48 12.52
C ASP A 98 -6.32 19.37 11.74
N THR A 99 -6.68 20.49 12.37
CA THR A 99 -7.63 21.49 11.83
C THR A 99 -7.09 22.24 10.60
N ALA A 100 -5.80 22.13 10.28
CA ALA A 100 -5.21 22.68 9.06
C ALA A 100 -5.24 21.68 7.90
N GLY A 101 -5.75 20.46 8.12
CA GLY A 101 -5.83 19.39 7.13
C GLY A 101 -4.59 18.49 7.08
N GLY A 102 -3.64 18.66 8.00
CA GLY A 102 -2.51 17.76 8.17
C GLY A 102 -2.98 16.37 8.62
N LEU A 103 -2.50 15.34 7.94
CA LEU A 103 -2.80 13.93 8.22
C LEU A 103 -1.50 13.17 8.43
N ASN A 104 -1.44 12.37 9.47
CA ASN A 104 -0.32 11.46 9.67
C ASN A 104 -0.72 10.27 10.55
N SER A 105 0.00 9.17 10.39
CA SER A 105 -0.06 8.02 11.28
C SER A 105 1.14 8.00 12.22
N GLY A 106 0.92 7.49 13.42
CA GLY A 106 1.99 7.04 14.30
C GLY A 106 2.56 5.71 13.80
N PRO A 107 3.75 5.30 14.28
CA PRO A 107 4.36 4.05 13.89
C PRO A 107 3.51 2.85 14.31
N ASN A 108 3.65 1.75 13.56
CA ASN A 108 3.08 0.46 13.91
C ASN A 108 3.71 -0.08 15.20
N THR A 109 2.89 -0.33 16.22
CA THR A 109 3.29 -0.95 17.49
C THR A 109 2.84 -2.40 17.53
N SER A 110 3.74 -3.35 17.79
CA SER A 110 3.36 -4.72 18.14
C SER A 110 2.78 -4.77 19.56
N VAL A 111 1.56 -5.29 19.71
CA VAL A 111 0.88 -5.51 20.99
C VAL A 111 0.74 -7.01 21.23
N TRP A 112 1.28 -7.50 22.34
CA TRP A 112 1.13 -8.89 22.75
C TRP A 112 -0.12 -9.07 23.61
N VAL A 113 -1.07 -9.86 23.14
CA VAL A 113 -2.31 -10.15 23.88
C VAL A 113 -2.22 -11.54 24.50
N GLU A 114 -2.22 -11.59 25.83
CA GLU A 114 -2.29 -12.85 26.57
C GLU A 114 -3.71 -13.43 26.52
N GLY A 115 -3.85 -14.71 26.16
CA GLY A 115 -5.15 -15.39 26.16
C GLY A 115 -5.25 -16.52 25.13
N ALA A 116 -6.41 -17.16 25.07
CA ALA A 116 -6.67 -18.21 24.08
C ALA A 116 -6.63 -17.63 22.66
N LEU A 117 -5.96 -18.33 21.75
CA LEU A 117 -5.99 -18.02 20.32
C LEU A 117 -7.36 -18.38 19.73
N GLN A 118 -7.73 -17.74 18.63
CA GLN A 118 -8.94 -18.08 17.90
C GLN A 118 -8.79 -19.48 17.28
N ASN A 119 -9.71 -20.40 17.58
CA ASN A 119 -9.74 -21.70 16.91
C ASN A 119 -10.14 -21.47 15.44
N ALA A 120 -9.34 -22.00 14.50
CA ALA A 120 -9.73 -22.06 13.11
C ALA A 120 -11.03 -22.89 13.00
N ALA A 121 -12.05 -22.35 12.33
CA ALA A 121 -13.26 -23.11 12.04
C ALA A 121 -12.90 -24.29 11.13
N PRO A 122 -13.33 -25.53 11.44
CA PRO A 122 -13.16 -26.64 10.52
C PRO A 122 -14.00 -26.39 9.26
N LEU A 123 -13.41 -26.61 8.08
CA LEU A 123 -14.13 -26.61 6.80
C LEU A 123 -15.22 -27.70 6.86
N SER A 124 -16.48 -27.31 7.08
CA SER A 124 -17.62 -28.24 7.07
C SER A 124 -18.11 -28.42 5.63
N GLY A 125 -17.74 -29.54 5.03
CA GLY A 125 -18.19 -29.95 3.71
C GLY A 125 -17.86 -31.41 3.42
N SER A 126 -18.33 -32.33 4.28
CA SER A 126 -18.28 -33.78 4.04
C SER A 126 -19.70 -34.31 4.03
N ASP A 127 -20.36 -34.22 2.87
CA ASP A 127 -21.50 -35.08 2.61
C ASP A 127 -20.96 -36.48 2.24
N SER A 128 -21.34 -37.47 3.04
CA SER A 128 -20.94 -38.86 2.91
C SER A 128 -22.07 -39.63 2.25
N GLY A 129 -22.04 -39.73 0.92
CA GLY A 129 -22.93 -40.56 0.12
C GLY A 129 -22.16 -41.71 -0.54
N SER A 130 -22.36 -42.92 -0.01
CA SER A 130 -21.78 -44.21 -0.39
C SER A 130 -21.88 -44.57 -1.89
N MET A 131 -20.83 -45.23 -2.40
CA MET A 131 -20.79 -45.88 -3.71
C MET A 131 -21.89 -46.95 -3.85
N GLN A 132 -22.70 -46.87 -4.91
CA GLN A 132 -23.26 -48.06 -5.57
C GLN A 132 -23.11 -47.94 -7.08
N SER A 133 -22.50 -48.99 -7.64
CA SER A 133 -22.31 -49.27 -9.05
C SER A 133 -23.62 -49.78 -9.63
N GLU A 134 -24.18 -49.11 -10.63
CA GLU A 134 -25.08 -49.76 -11.58
C GLU A 134 -24.84 -49.28 -13.00
N ASN A 135 -24.58 -50.28 -13.83
CA ASN A 135 -24.18 -50.20 -15.23
C ASN A 135 -25.47 -50.33 -16.06
N GLN A 136 -25.89 -49.30 -16.78
CA GLN A 136 -26.97 -49.41 -17.76
C GLN A 136 -26.65 -48.57 -19.02
N ALA A 137 -26.93 -49.21 -20.15
CA ALA A 137 -26.38 -48.95 -21.46
C ALA A 137 -27.02 -47.77 -22.20
N ILE A 138 -26.21 -47.03 -22.96
CA ILE A 138 -26.66 -46.02 -23.91
C ILE A 138 -27.09 -46.76 -25.18
N THR A 139 -28.41 -46.79 -25.42
CA THR A 139 -28.99 -47.26 -26.69
C THR A 139 -29.10 -46.05 -27.62
N GLU A 140 -28.51 -46.21 -28.79
CA GLU A 140 -28.45 -45.30 -29.93
C GLU A 140 -29.84 -44.96 -30.49
N GLN A 141 -30.09 -43.69 -30.83
CA GLN A 141 -31.12 -43.25 -31.80
C GLN A 141 -30.78 -41.83 -32.34
N PRO A 142 -31.30 -41.44 -33.52
CA PRO A 142 -30.48 -41.13 -34.68
C PRO A 142 -30.27 -39.63 -34.94
N GLN A 143 -29.20 -39.37 -35.71
CA GLN A 143 -28.76 -38.09 -36.23
C GLN A 143 -29.86 -37.36 -37.03
N VAL A 144 -30.07 -36.08 -36.73
CA VAL A 144 -30.74 -35.14 -37.64
C VAL A 144 -29.73 -34.07 -38.02
N GLU A 145 -29.49 -33.97 -39.33
CA GLU A 145 -28.61 -33.01 -39.99
C GLU A 145 -28.94 -31.57 -39.59
N ALA A 146 -27.93 -30.84 -39.13
CA ALA A 146 -27.91 -29.39 -39.17
C ALA A 146 -26.84 -28.96 -40.18
N THR A 147 -27.35 -28.48 -41.31
CA THR A 147 -26.67 -27.82 -42.43
C THR A 147 -25.53 -26.91 -41.97
N SER A 148 -24.34 -27.19 -42.51
CA SER A 148 -23.15 -26.36 -42.37
C SER A 148 -23.37 -24.99 -43.01
N THR A 149 -23.61 -23.98 -42.19
CA THR A 149 -23.28 -22.60 -42.54
C THR A 149 -21.89 -22.33 -42.00
N LEU A 150 -20.93 -22.07 -42.91
CA LEU A 150 -19.63 -21.48 -42.62
C LEU A 150 -19.83 -20.13 -41.92
N GLN A 151 -19.97 -20.14 -40.61
CA GLN A 151 -19.74 -18.98 -39.79
C GLN A 151 -18.23 -18.89 -39.59
N THR A 152 -17.67 -17.87 -40.22
CA THR A 152 -16.34 -17.33 -39.96
C THR A 152 -16.09 -17.36 -38.45
N PRO A 153 -14.97 -17.92 -37.95
CA PRO A 153 -14.64 -17.77 -36.55
C PRO A 153 -14.61 -16.27 -36.27
N ILE A 154 -15.47 -15.83 -35.35
CA ILE A 154 -15.29 -14.53 -34.72
C ILE A 154 -13.94 -14.68 -34.05
N ALA A 155 -12.92 -14.08 -34.65
CA ALA A 155 -11.74 -13.69 -33.92
C ALA A 155 -12.28 -12.87 -32.76
N VAL A 156 -12.35 -13.47 -31.57
CA VAL A 156 -12.26 -12.69 -30.34
C VAL A 156 -10.88 -12.10 -30.45
N THR A 157 -10.82 -10.92 -31.05
CA THR A 157 -9.71 -10.00 -30.94
C THR A 157 -9.48 -9.94 -29.44
N ALA A 158 -8.44 -10.61 -28.96
CA ALA A 158 -7.88 -10.29 -27.66
C ALA A 158 -7.60 -8.79 -27.77
N ALA A 159 -8.51 -7.99 -27.22
CA ALA A 159 -8.23 -6.60 -26.97
C ALA A 159 -6.93 -6.67 -26.19
N ALA A 160 -5.88 -6.04 -26.70
CA ALA A 160 -4.67 -5.87 -25.95
C ALA A 160 -5.10 -5.23 -24.63
N SER A 161 -5.14 -6.03 -23.56
CA SER A 161 -5.52 -5.58 -22.24
C SER A 161 -4.40 -4.65 -21.81
N SER A 162 -4.57 -3.35 -22.07
CA SER A 162 -3.69 -2.35 -21.46
C SER A 162 -3.84 -2.51 -19.96
N SER A 163 -2.72 -2.59 -19.25
CA SER A 163 -2.73 -2.70 -17.79
C SER A 163 -3.63 -1.64 -17.15
N GLN A 164 -4.28 -1.98 -16.04
CA GLN A 164 -5.23 -1.08 -15.39
C GLN A 164 -5.09 -1.12 -13.87
N LEU A 165 -5.38 0.02 -13.23
CA LEU A 165 -5.55 0.09 -11.79
C LEU A 165 -7.03 -0.03 -11.46
N VAL A 166 -7.37 -0.96 -10.58
CA VAL A 166 -8.77 -1.26 -10.23
C VAL A 166 -8.97 -1.40 -8.73
N LYS A 167 -10.20 -1.16 -8.29
CA LYS A 167 -10.70 -1.45 -6.93
C LYS A 167 -12.20 -1.75 -6.98
N LEU A 168 -12.74 -2.32 -5.91
CA LEU A 168 -14.21 -2.37 -5.77
C LEU A 168 -14.75 -0.99 -5.38
N ALA A 169 -15.95 -0.69 -5.83
CA ALA A 169 -16.71 0.44 -5.31
C ALA A 169 -16.97 0.25 -3.80
N CYS A 170 -16.72 1.27 -3.00
CA CYS A 170 -16.94 1.20 -1.57
C CYS A 170 -18.38 1.55 -1.20
N PRO A 171 -19.08 0.73 -0.40
CA PRO A 171 -20.33 1.17 0.20
C PRO A 171 -20.10 2.39 1.12
N THR A 172 -21.14 3.20 1.32
CA THR A 172 -21.10 4.29 2.29
C THR A 172 -20.83 3.72 3.68
N GLY A 173 -19.76 4.20 4.32
CA GLY A 173 -19.33 3.68 5.63
C GLY A 173 -18.54 2.37 5.55
N ALA A 174 -18.00 2.01 4.37
CA ALA A 174 -17.08 0.89 4.24
C ALA A 174 -15.92 1.00 5.25
N GLU A 175 -15.83 -0.01 6.12
CA GLU A 175 -14.80 -0.16 7.14
C GLU A 175 -13.39 -0.21 6.50
N PRO A 176 -12.32 0.08 7.26
CA PRO A 176 -10.96 0.02 6.74
C PRO A 176 -10.54 -1.35 6.16
N GLU A 177 -11.09 -2.45 6.69
CA GLU A 177 -10.86 -3.81 6.15
C GLU A 177 -11.68 -4.16 4.92
N ASP A 178 -12.63 -3.32 4.53
CA ASP A 178 -13.51 -3.65 3.41
C ASP A 178 -12.64 -3.92 2.17
N PRO A 179 -12.84 -5.06 1.47
CA PRO A 179 -12.08 -5.38 0.26
C PRO A 179 -12.09 -4.25 -0.79
N CYS A 180 -13.06 -3.33 -0.75
CA CYS A 180 -13.08 -2.13 -1.58
C CYS A 180 -11.94 -1.13 -1.32
N LYS A 181 -11.25 -1.21 -0.19
CA LYS A 181 -10.09 -0.36 0.12
C LYS A 181 -8.82 -0.84 -0.58
N ALA A 182 -8.75 -2.13 -0.92
CA ALA A 182 -7.64 -2.68 -1.66
C ALA A 182 -7.62 -2.12 -3.10
N VAL A 183 -6.41 -1.75 -3.55
CA VAL A 183 -6.12 -1.35 -4.92
C VAL A 183 -5.33 -2.47 -5.57
N TYR A 184 -5.62 -2.73 -6.85
CA TYR A 184 -4.96 -3.76 -7.63
C TYR A 184 -4.42 -3.20 -8.93
N TYR A 185 -3.24 -3.66 -9.33
CA TYR A 185 -2.75 -3.55 -10.70
C TYR A 185 -3.17 -4.81 -11.47
N VAL A 186 -3.78 -4.66 -12.64
CA VAL A 186 -4.08 -5.78 -13.54
C VAL A 186 -3.07 -5.77 -14.66
N ASP A 187 -2.32 -6.86 -14.81
CA ASP A 187 -1.30 -7.05 -15.84
C ASP A 187 -1.92 -7.30 -17.23
N ALA A 188 -1.08 -7.37 -18.26
CA ALA A 188 -1.51 -7.66 -19.63
C ALA A 188 -2.11 -9.06 -19.79
N GLU A 189 -1.77 -9.99 -18.90
CA GLU A 189 -2.22 -11.38 -18.87
C GLU A 189 -3.56 -11.58 -18.13
N GLY A 190 -4.09 -10.55 -17.46
CA GLY A 190 -5.36 -10.58 -16.73
C GLY A 190 -5.25 -11.05 -15.28
N SER A 191 -4.06 -11.01 -14.68
CA SER A 191 -3.81 -11.24 -13.26
C SER A 191 -3.92 -9.92 -12.48
N ARG A 192 -4.57 -9.93 -11.32
CA ARG A 192 -4.60 -8.82 -10.37
C ARG A 192 -3.52 -8.99 -9.31
N HIS A 193 -2.76 -7.93 -9.10
CA HIS A 193 -1.64 -7.81 -8.18
C HIS A 193 -2.00 -6.78 -7.11
N ALA A 194 -2.08 -7.19 -5.85
CA ALA A 194 -2.45 -6.28 -4.77
C ALA A 194 -1.30 -5.32 -4.46
N PHE A 195 -1.63 -4.06 -4.13
CA PHE A 195 -0.71 -3.16 -3.45
C PHE A 195 -0.78 -3.44 -1.95
N PRO A 196 0.31 -3.90 -1.29
CA PRO A 196 0.29 -4.26 0.13
C PRO A 196 -0.03 -3.08 1.06
N ASN A 197 0.36 -1.88 0.67
CA ASN A 197 0.11 -0.63 1.38
C ASN A 197 0.22 0.57 0.42
N GLU A 198 -0.12 1.75 0.94
CA GLU A 198 -0.07 3.01 0.22
C GLU A 198 1.34 3.45 -0.15
N HIS A 199 2.37 3.10 0.63
CA HIS A 199 3.75 3.46 0.30
C HIS A 199 4.24 2.76 -0.97
N VAL A 200 3.86 1.49 -1.17
CA VAL A 200 4.12 0.79 -2.42
C VAL A 200 3.36 1.45 -3.57
N TYR A 201 2.08 1.78 -3.38
CA TYR A 201 1.29 2.47 -4.42
C TYR A 201 1.91 3.81 -4.82
N PHE A 202 2.25 4.66 -3.84
CA PHE A 202 2.79 5.99 -4.07
C PHE A 202 4.24 5.99 -4.57
N GLY A 203 4.94 4.86 -4.47
CA GLY A 203 6.20 4.66 -5.17
C GLY A 203 6.03 4.46 -6.68
N TRP A 204 4.83 4.09 -7.15
CA TRP A 204 4.55 3.89 -8.58
C TRP A 204 3.67 4.99 -9.19
N TYR A 205 2.79 5.61 -8.39
CA TYR A 205 1.79 6.57 -8.85
C TYR A 205 1.70 7.80 -7.94
N SER A 206 1.38 8.96 -8.50
CA SER A 206 1.28 10.22 -7.73
C SER A 206 -0.01 10.34 -6.93
N ASP A 207 -1.09 9.72 -7.40
CA ASP A 207 -2.44 9.85 -6.87
C ASP A 207 -3.32 8.69 -7.35
N PHE A 208 -4.58 8.66 -6.90
CA PHE A 208 -5.56 7.63 -7.23
C PHE A 208 -6.42 7.94 -8.47
N SER A 209 -6.11 8.97 -9.26
CA SER A 209 -6.96 9.41 -10.38
C SER A 209 -7.08 8.39 -11.50
N GLN A 210 -6.11 7.48 -11.61
CA GLN A 210 -6.09 6.41 -12.61
C GLN A 210 -6.79 5.13 -12.11
N VAL A 211 -7.17 5.04 -10.83
CA VAL A 211 -7.84 3.88 -10.26
C VAL A 211 -9.30 3.86 -10.67
N LYS A 212 -9.73 2.76 -11.29
CA LYS A 212 -11.10 2.53 -11.73
C LYS A 212 -11.86 1.68 -10.73
N GLU A 213 -13.11 2.05 -10.46
CA GLU A 213 -14.02 1.18 -9.73
C GLU A 213 -14.61 0.13 -10.67
N VAL A 214 -14.59 -1.13 -10.25
CA VAL A 214 -15.13 -2.28 -10.98
C VAL A 214 -16.12 -3.05 -10.12
N SER A 215 -16.93 -3.92 -10.74
CA SER A 215 -17.87 -4.77 -10.01
C SER A 215 -17.17 -5.95 -9.31
N SER A 216 -17.87 -6.61 -8.40
CA SER A 216 -17.41 -7.86 -7.76
C SER A 216 -17.15 -8.98 -8.77
N GLU A 217 -17.97 -9.07 -9.80
CA GLU A 217 -17.87 -10.09 -10.85
C GLU A 217 -16.66 -9.82 -11.73
N GLU A 218 -16.43 -8.55 -12.08
CA GLU A 218 -15.28 -8.14 -12.88
C GLU A 218 -13.98 -8.36 -12.12
N ILE A 219 -13.87 -7.92 -10.86
CA ILE A 219 -12.63 -8.10 -10.10
C ILE A 219 -12.30 -9.57 -9.83
N ALA A 220 -13.33 -10.42 -9.71
CA ALA A 220 -13.18 -11.86 -9.50
C ALA A 220 -12.81 -12.61 -10.78
N SER A 221 -13.02 -12.00 -11.96
CA SER A 221 -12.61 -12.57 -13.25
C SER A 221 -11.09 -12.50 -13.45
N PHE A 222 -10.40 -11.56 -12.78
CA PHE A 222 -8.95 -11.47 -12.79
C PHE A 222 -8.31 -12.53 -11.88
N THR A 223 -7.34 -13.26 -12.41
CA THR A 223 -6.61 -14.29 -11.64
C THR A 223 -5.72 -13.64 -10.57
N LEU A 224 -5.38 -14.34 -9.48
CA LEU A 224 -4.50 -13.78 -8.46
C LEU A 224 -3.03 -13.90 -8.91
N GLY A 225 -2.34 -12.75 -8.94
CA GLY A 225 -0.91 -12.67 -9.18
C GLY A 225 -0.10 -12.43 -7.90
N LYS A 226 1.22 -12.27 -8.06
CA LYS A 226 2.11 -11.82 -6.97
C LYS A 226 1.74 -10.40 -6.53
N ASN A 227 2.01 -10.02 -5.29
CA ASN A 227 1.81 -8.64 -4.88
C ASN A 227 2.76 -7.69 -5.62
N VAL A 228 2.36 -6.43 -5.77
CA VAL A 228 3.24 -5.37 -6.26
C VAL A 228 4.29 -5.08 -5.18
N ALA A 229 5.56 -5.06 -5.56
CA ALA A 229 6.68 -4.70 -4.69
C ALA A 229 7.00 -3.20 -4.78
N TYR A 230 7.81 -2.70 -3.85
CA TYR A 230 8.38 -1.34 -3.92
C TYR A 230 9.05 -1.10 -5.28
N ARG A 231 8.98 0.16 -5.74
CA ARG A 231 9.64 0.59 -6.98
C ARG A 231 11.17 0.51 -6.83
N PRO A 232 11.87 -0.17 -7.75
CA PRO A 232 13.32 -0.31 -7.67
C PRO A 232 14.04 1.05 -7.63
N GLY A 233 15.10 1.13 -6.82
CA GLY A 233 15.97 2.30 -6.70
C GLY A 233 15.36 3.51 -5.99
N GLU A 234 14.07 3.53 -5.68
CA GLU A 234 13.42 4.75 -5.16
C GLU A 234 13.48 4.88 -3.64
N ARG A 235 13.12 3.81 -2.93
CA ARG A 235 13.09 3.75 -1.47
C ARG A 235 14.09 2.70 -0.96
N LEU A 236 14.55 2.92 0.26
CA LEU A 236 15.16 1.89 1.07
C LEU A 236 14.06 1.25 1.91
N VAL A 237 14.25 -0.02 2.28
CA VAL A 237 13.25 -0.74 3.08
C VAL A 237 13.92 -1.54 4.19
N LYS A 238 13.20 -1.80 5.27
CA LYS A 238 13.61 -2.75 6.30
C LYS A 238 12.41 -3.53 6.79
N PHE A 239 12.63 -4.72 7.33
CA PHE A 239 11.56 -5.44 8.00
C PHE A 239 11.44 -4.94 9.44
N THR A 240 10.22 -4.93 9.97
CA THR A 240 9.98 -4.44 11.33
C THR A 240 10.76 -5.19 12.41
N THR A 241 11.13 -6.44 12.16
CA THR A 241 11.91 -7.30 13.07
C THR A 241 13.38 -7.47 12.68
N ASP A 242 13.82 -6.91 11.54
CA ASP A 242 15.21 -6.98 11.07
C ASP A 242 15.80 -5.56 10.97
N PRO A 243 16.86 -5.22 11.73
CA PRO A 243 17.47 -3.89 11.65
C PRO A 243 18.20 -3.62 10.32
N LYS A 244 18.38 -4.62 9.45
CA LYS A 244 19.03 -4.43 8.15
C LYS A 244 18.20 -3.56 7.22
N VAL A 245 18.87 -2.61 6.57
CA VAL A 245 18.30 -1.74 5.54
C VAL A 245 18.69 -2.28 4.17
N TYR A 246 17.69 -2.46 3.32
CA TYR A 246 17.83 -3.04 1.99
C TYR A 246 17.52 -1.99 0.93
N ALA A 247 18.31 -1.96 -0.13
CA ALA A 247 17.93 -1.32 -1.37
C ALA A 247 17.03 -2.27 -2.17
N VAL A 248 16.02 -1.71 -2.82
CA VAL A 248 15.08 -2.46 -3.67
C VAL A 248 15.62 -2.46 -5.09
N GLY A 249 15.97 -3.63 -5.60
CA GLY A 249 16.33 -3.87 -7.00
C GLY A 249 15.14 -4.42 -7.80
N ALA A 250 15.37 -4.62 -9.10
CA ALA A 250 14.41 -5.20 -10.01
C ALA A 250 13.79 -6.50 -9.47
N ARG A 251 12.51 -6.72 -9.79
CA ARG A 251 11.74 -7.93 -9.42
C ARG A 251 11.58 -8.14 -7.91
N GLY A 252 11.69 -7.08 -7.12
CA GLY A 252 11.59 -7.17 -5.66
C GLY A 252 12.80 -7.88 -5.03
N GLU A 253 13.99 -7.77 -5.62
CA GLU A 253 15.22 -8.21 -4.97
C GLU A 253 15.65 -7.19 -3.90
N LEU A 254 15.77 -7.64 -2.65
CA LEU A 254 16.29 -6.85 -1.56
C LEU A 254 17.77 -7.12 -1.38
N ARG A 255 18.57 -6.05 -1.48
CA ARG A 255 20.02 -6.10 -1.35
C ARG A 255 20.45 -5.32 -0.12
N TRP A 256 21.08 -6.00 0.84
CA TRP A 256 21.46 -5.37 2.11
C TRP A 256 22.52 -4.29 1.90
N VAL A 257 22.26 -3.08 2.38
CA VAL A 257 23.24 -1.98 2.41
C VAL A 257 24.01 -2.06 3.72
N SER A 258 25.28 -2.43 3.66
CA SER A 258 26.01 -2.84 4.87
C SER A 258 26.60 -1.70 5.71
N SER A 259 26.50 -0.45 5.26
CA SER A 259 26.90 0.71 6.06
C SER A 259 26.11 1.99 5.73
N GLU A 260 26.05 2.90 6.71
CA GLU A 260 25.43 4.21 6.54
C GLU A 260 26.17 5.07 5.48
N THR A 261 27.49 4.92 5.36
CA THR A 261 28.27 5.64 4.35
C THR A 261 27.85 5.24 2.93
N VAL A 262 27.68 3.94 2.68
CA VAL A 262 27.19 3.45 1.38
C VAL A 262 25.75 3.94 1.13
N ALA A 263 24.89 3.94 2.15
CA ALA A 263 23.53 4.49 2.02
C ALA A 263 23.52 5.99 1.69
N GLN A 264 24.40 6.78 2.31
CA GLN A 264 24.58 8.20 2.02
C GLN A 264 25.08 8.46 0.60
N ASP A 265 26.06 7.66 0.14
CA ASP A 265 26.62 7.80 -1.20
C ASP A 265 25.58 7.47 -2.30
N LEU A 266 24.70 6.49 -2.04
CA LEU A 266 23.67 6.06 -2.99
C LEU A 266 22.41 6.93 -2.97
N TYR A 267 21.91 7.29 -1.77
CA TYR A 267 20.60 7.92 -1.60
C TYR A 267 20.65 9.36 -1.08
N GLY A 268 21.85 9.87 -0.78
CA GLY A 268 22.12 11.21 -0.27
C GLY A 268 22.08 11.31 1.26
N ALA A 269 22.37 12.51 1.78
CA ALA A 269 22.47 12.77 3.22
C ALA A 269 21.19 12.45 4.01
N ASP A 270 20.02 12.53 3.36
CA ASP A 270 18.70 12.23 3.94
C ASP A 270 18.25 10.77 3.71
N TRP A 271 19.16 9.83 3.41
CA TRP A 271 18.82 8.42 3.15
C TRP A 271 17.95 7.80 4.25
N ASN A 272 18.17 8.18 5.51
CA ASN A 272 17.44 7.68 6.67
C ASN A 272 15.96 8.09 6.69
N LYS A 273 15.59 9.15 5.94
CA LYS A 273 14.19 9.55 5.72
C LYS A 273 13.55 8.84 4.53
N LYS A 274 14.32 8.03 3.81
CA LYS A 274 13.89 7.24 2.65
C LYS A 274 13.76 5.75 2.97
N VAL A 275 13.85 5.37 4.25
CA VAL A 275 13.69 4.00 4.71
C VAL A 275 12.23 3.79 5.12
N ASP A 276 11.56 2.85 4.47
CA ASP A 276 10.22 2.40 4.84
C ASP A 276 10.25 1.06 5.58
N ASP A 277 9.29 0.89 6.50
CA ASP A 277 9.08 -0.37 7.20
C ASP A 277 8.15 -1.30 6.41
N ILE A 278 8.62 -2.51 6.15
CA ILE A 278 7.82 -3.59 5.58
C ILE A 278 7.39 -4.53 6.72
N PRO A 279 6.09 -4.80 6.89
CA PRO A 279 5.63 -5.87 7.77
C PRO A 279 6.17 -7.22 7.34
N ASP A 280 6.62 -8.03 8.30
CA ASP A 280 7.20 -9.36 8.05
C ASP A 280 6.26 -10.30 7.26
N ALA A 281 4.94 -10.05 7.29
CA ALA A 281 3.94 -10.77 6.51
C ALA A 281 4.19 -10.70 4.99
N PHE A 282 4.90 -9.67 4.52
CA PHE A 282 5.26 -9.50 3.11
C PHE A 282 6.70 -9.94 2.81
N TYR A 283 7.39 -10.58 3.76
CA TYR A 283 8.77 -11.05 3.55
C TYR A 283 8.90 -11.98 2.32
N THR A 284 7.90 -12.83 2.10
CA THR A 284 7.86 -13.77 0.96
C THR A 284 7.56 -13.11 -0.38
N ASP A 285 7.18 -11.83 -0.40
CA ASP A 285 6.99 -11.08 -1.64
C ASP A 285 8.33 -10.62 -2.23
N TYR A 286 9.42 -10.77 -1.48
CA TYR A 286 10.76 -10.35 -1.87
C TYR A 286 11.73 -11.54 -1.99
N SER A 287 12.77 -11.33 -2.79
CA SER A 287 13.95 -12.20 -2.84
C SER A 287 15.16 -11.47 -2.25
N PHE A 288 16.23 -12.19 -1.89
CA PHE A 288 17.41 -11.59 -1.27
C PHE A 288 18.62 -11.75 -2.17
N GLY A 289 19.23 -10.62 -2.51
CA GLY A 289 20.37 -10.54 -3.40
C GLY A 289 21.71 -10.38 -2.71
N THR A 290 22.72 -10.07 -3.50
CA THR A 290 24.08 -9.81 -2.99
C THR A 290 24.12 -8.49 -2.23
N GLU A 291 24.86 -8.48 -1.12
CA GLU A 291 25.13 -7.27 -0.32
C GLU A 291 25.71 -6.13 -1.17
N ILE A 292 25.42 -4.89 -0.76
CA ILE A 292 25.96 -3.65 -1.31
C ILE A 292 26.99 -3.14 -0.31
N GLY A 293 28.26 -3.47 -0.56
CA GLY A 293 29.39 -3.07 0.28
C GLY A 293 30.07 -1.78 -0.19
N ALA A 294 29.85 -1.39 -1.44
CA ALA A 294 30.37 -0.18 -2.04
C ALA A 294 29.32 0.49 -2.96
N PRO A 295 29.41 1.81 -3.20
CA PRO A 295 28.47 2.52 -4.09
C PRO A 295 28.50 2.05 -5.55
N THR A 296 29.53 1.31 -5.96
CA THR A 296 29.63 0.71 -7.30
C THR A 296 28.81 -0.57 -7.46
N ASP A 297 28.36 -1.17 -6.36
CA ASP A 297 27.67 -2.47 -6.37
C ASP A 297 26.18 -2.34 -6.74
N PHE A 298 25.65 -1.12 -6.69
CA PHE A 298 24.25 -0.80 -6.90
C PHE A 298 24.09 0.63 -7.44
N SER A 299 23.18 0.84 -8.38
CA SER A 299 22.87 2.17 -8.91
C SER A 299 21.36 2.41 -8.84
N PRO A 300 20.86 3.22 -7.89
CA PRO A 300 19.44 3.49 -7.75
C PRO A 300 18.82 4.05 -9.03
N THR A 301 19.54 4.93 -9.73
CA THR A 301 19.09 5.50 -11.01
C THR A 301 18.97 4.45 -12.10
N THR A 302 19.93 3.53 -12.20
CA THR A 302 19.88 2.46 -13.21
C THR A 302 18.69 1.53 -12.95
N GLU A 303 18.45 1.14 -11.70
CA GLU A 303 17.29 0.32 -11.33
C GLU A 303 15.96 1.00 -11.69
N MET A 304 15.85 2.30 -11.46
CA MET A 304 14.67 3.09 -11.83
C MET A 304 14.49 3.24 -13.34
N GLU A 305 15.58 3.27 -14.11
CA GLU A 305 15.55 3.40 -15.57
C GLU A 305 15.23 2.06 -16.25
N ASP A 306 15.82 0.97 -15.76
CA ASP A 306 15.61 -0.38 -16.27
C ASP A 306 14.20 -0.90 -15.96
N VAL A 307 13.60 -0.44 -14.85
CA VAL A 307 12.24 -0.80 -14.44
C VAL A 307 11.32 0.43 -14.49
N ALA A 308 10.86 0.72 -15.71
CA ALA A 308 10.00 1.87 -15.99
C ALA A 308 8.56 1.69 -15.48
N ASP A 309 8.07 0.45 -15.38
CA ASP A 309 6.69 0.13 -15.01
C ASP A 309 6.56 -1.16 -14.18
N ILE A 310 5.37 -1.36 -13.61
CA ILE A 310 5.05 -2.53 -12.78
C ILE A 310 5.12 -3.83 -13.58
N GLU A 311 4.66 -3.82 -14.84
CA GLU A 311 4.69 -4.97 -15.74
C GLU A 311 6.11 -5.53 -15.88
N THR A 312 7.08 -4.65 -16.12
CA THR A 312 8.51 -4.99 -16.20
C THR A 312 9.03 -5.52 -14.87
N ASN A 313 8.55 -4.97 -13.75
CA ASN A 313 8.97 -5.40 -12.42
C ASN A 313 8.39 -6.76 -11.99
N LEU A 314 7.25 -7.17 -12.55
CA LEU A 314 6.60 -8.44 -12.21
C LEU A 314 7.16 -9.65 -12.97
N ARG A 315 7.75 -9.41 -14.15
CA ARG A 315 8.22 -10.44 -15.08
C ARG A 315 9.64 -10.84 -14.78
#